data_AF-A0A436GVJ0-F1
#
_entry.id   AF-A0A436GVJ0-F1
#
_cell.length_a   1.000
_cell.length_b   1.000
_cell.length_c   1.000
_cell.angle_alpha   90.00
_cell.angle_beta   90.00
_cell.angle_gamma   90.00
#
_symmetry.space_group_name_H-M   'P 1'
#
loop_
_entity.id
_entity.type
_entity.pdbx_description
1 polymer ?
#
loop_
_entity_poly.entity_id
_entity_poly.type
_entity_poly.pdbx_seq_one_letter_code
_entity_poly.pdbx_strand_id
1 'polypeptide(L)'
;CETSKPDLTQARKFAEGVRKHHPDKLLAYNCSPSFNWKKNLDDATIARFQKELGAMGYKFQFITLAGFHQLNYGMFELARGYKARQMAAYSELQEAEFAAEADGYTATKHQREVGTGYFDAVSMAITGGQSSTTAMHESTEHAQFKPAAE
;
A
#
# COMPACT_ATOMS: atom_id res chain seq x y z
N CYS A 1 -23.15 0.08 -8.91
CA CYS A 1 -23.39 -0.59 -10.20
C CYS A 1 -22.05 -1.16 -10.64
N GLU A 2 -21.95 -2.47 -10.82
CA GLU A 2 -20.76 -3.10 -11.42
C GLU A 2 -20.75 -2.86 -12.94
N THR A 3 -19.56 -2.75 -13.54
CA THR A 3 -19.39 -2.48 -14.97
C THR A 3 -18.45 -3.51 -15.61
N SER A 4 -18.57 -3.71 -16.92
CA SER A 4 -17.72 -4.64 -17.67
C SER A 4 -16.42 -4.01 -18.20
N LYS A 5 -16.32 -2.67 -18.17
CA LYS A 5 -15.16 -1.89 -18.64
C LYS A 5 -14.99 -0.61 -17.81
N PRO A 6 -13.77 -0.03 -17.75
CA PRO A 6 -13.53 1.28 -17.17
C PRO A 6 -13.95 2.37 -18.18
N ASP A 7 -15.22 2.78 -18.15
CA ASP A 7 -15.80 3.76 -19.10
C ASP A 7 -16.42 4.97 -18.37
N LEU A 8 -15.81 6.14 -18.56
CA LEU A 8 -16.27 7.41 -17.99
C LEU A 8 -17.62 7.87 -18.56
N THR A 9 -17.95 7.52 -19.80
CA THR A 9 -19.24 7.86 -20.42
C THR A 9 -20.36 7.06 -19.78
N GLN A 10 -20.15 5.76 -19.58
CA GLN A 10 -21.11 4.91 -18.86
C GLN A 10 -21.29 5.39 -17.42
N ALA A 11 -20.19 5.71 -16.73
CA ALA A 11 -20.22 6.23 -15.36
C ALA A 11 -21.01 7.54 -15.26
N ARG A 12 -20.79 8.48 -16.19
CA ARG A 12 -21.53 9.74 -16.24
C ARG A 12 -23.04 9.53 -16.40
N LYS A 13 -23.45 8.69 -17.37
CA LYS A 13 -24.87 8.38 -17.61
C LYS A 13 -25.54 7.78 -16.38
N PHE A 14 -24.85 6.87 -15.68
CA PHE A 14 -25.36 6.29 -14.45
C PHE A 14 -25.53 7.34 -13.35
N ALA A 15 -24.49 8.17 -13.14
CA ALA A 15 -24.52 9.22 -12.13
C ALA A 15 -25.64 10.25 -12.39
N GLU A 16 -25.78 10.73 -13.62
CA GLU A 16 -26.85 11.66 -14.02
C GLU A 16 -28.24 11.04 -13.81
N GLY A 17 -28.42 9.77 -14.18
CA GLY A 17 -29.68 9.04 -13.99
C GLY A 17 -30.09 8.91 -12.52
N VAL A 18 -29.14 8.56 -11.63
CA VAL A 18 -29.40 8.48 -10.19
C VAL A 18 -29.68 9.87 -9.62
N ARG A 19 -28.86 10.86 -9.96
CA ARG A 19 -28.93 12.20 -9.37
C ARG A 19 -30.15 13.00 -9.83
N LYS A 20 -30.73 12.67 -10.99
CA LYS A 20 -32.04 13.21 -11.41
C LYS A 20 -33.14 12.93 -10.38
N HIS A 21 -33.11 11.79 -9.71
CA HIS A 21 -34.09 11.40 -8.69
C HIS A 21 -33.58 11.60 -7.26
N HIS A 22 -32.26 11.58 -7.08
CA HIS A 22 -31.60 11.76 -5.79
C HIS A 22 -30.36 12.67 -5.91
N PRO A 23 -30.54 14.00 -5.96
CA PRO A 23 -29.48 14.96 -6.31
C PRO A 23 -28.17 14.84 -5.53
N ASP A 24 -28.26 14.48 -4.25
CA ASP A 24 -27.11 14.40 -3.33
C ASP A 24 -26.64 12.97 -3.06
N LYS A 25 -27.12 11.98 -3.83
CA LYS A 25 -26.74 10.58 -3.62
C LYS A 25 -25.25 10.37 -3.93
N LEU A 26 -24.49 10.01 -2.90
CA LEU A 26 -23.10 9.59 -3.02
C LEU A 26 -23.01 8.25 -3.75
N LEU A 27 -22.04 8.13 -4.65
CA LEU A 27 -21.81 6.93 -5.44
C LEU A 27 -20.47 6.30 -5.09
N ALA A 28 -20.34 5.02 -5.40
CA ALA A 28 -19.09 4.28 -5.31
C ALA A 28 -18.72 3.65 -6.65
N TYR A 29 -17.42 3.56 -6.96
CA TYR A 29 -16.90 2.98 -8.19
C TYR A 29 -15.78 1.98 -7.90
N ASN A 30 -15.89 0.77 -8.47
CA ASN A 30 -14.85 -0.25 -8.43
C ASN A 30 -13.88 -0.05 -9.60
N CYS A 31 -12.66 0.40 -9.31
CA CYS A 31 -11.54 0.46 -10.25
C CYS A 31 -10.93 -0.93 -10.41
N SER A 32 -11.69 -1.85 -11.02
CA SER A 32 -11.41 -3.28 -10.98
C SER A 32 -10.10 -3.70 -11.68
N PRO A 33 -9.24 -4.52 -11.05
CA PRO A 33 -8.12 -5.19 -11.71
C PRO A 33 -8.55 -6.22 -12.76
N SER A 34 -9.81 -6.66 -12.76
CA SER A 34 -10.35 -7.52 -13.83
C SER A 34 -10.43 -6.79 -15.18
N PHE A 35 -10.30 -5.47 -15.19
CA PHE A 35 -10.14 -4.71 -16.42
C PHE A 35 -8.68 -4.76 -16.90
N ASN A 36 -8.50 -5.04 -18.19
CA ASN A 36 -7.22 -4.73 -18.83
C ASN A 36 -7.19 -3.22 -19.13
N TRP A 37 -6.61 -2.43 -18.23
CA TRP A 37 -6.63 -0.96 -18.27
C TRP A 37 -6.02 -0.39 -19.55
N LYS A 38 -4.76 -0.75 -19.89
CA LYS A 38 -4.08 -0.23 -21.10
C LYS A 38 -4.71 -0.73 -22.41
N LYS A 39 -5.47 -1.84 -22.39
CA LYS A 39 -6.25 -2.29 -23.55
C LYS A 39 -7.49 -1.42 -23.79
N ASN A 40 -8.06 -0.83 -22.75
CA ASN A 40 -9.31 -0.05 -22.85
C ASN A 40 -9.06 1.46 -22.92
N LEU A 41 -7.99 1.96 -22.30
CA LEU A 41 -7.75 3.39 -22.10
C LEU A 41 -6.30 3.76 -22.41
N ASP A 42 -6.11 4.99 -22.91
CA ASP A 42 -4.80 5.62 -23.02
C ASP A 42 -4.28 6.11 -21.65
N ASP A 43 -2.97 6.37 -21.56
CA ASP A 43 -2.31 6.77 -20.32
C ASP A 43 -2.84 8.10 -19.76
N ALA A 44 -3.18 9.06 -20.62
CA ALA A 44 -3.74 10.34 -20.18
C ALA A 44 -5.14 10.16 -19.57
N THR A 45 -5.92 9.22 -20.07
CA THR A 45 -7.27 8.89 -19.57
C THR A 45 -7.18 8.11 -18.27
N ILE A 46 -6.26 7.16 -18.14
CA ILE A 46 -5.98 6.45 -16.88
C ILE A 46 -5.59 7.45 -15.78
N ALA A 47 -4.66 8.37 -16.07
CA ALA A 47 -4.17 9.36 -15.11
C ALA A 47 -5.27 10.27 -14.53
N ARG A 48 -6.31 10.60 -15.31
CA ARG A 48 -7.43 11.45 -14.86
C ARG A 48 -8.67 10.67 -14.42
N PHE A 49 -8.69 9.34 -14.54
CA PHE A 49 -9.91 8.52 -14.41
C PHE A 49 -10.64 8.75 -13.08
N GLN A 50 -9.93 8.63 -11.95
CA GLN A 50 -10.52 8.81 -10.63
C GLN A 50 -10.97 10.25 -10.34
N LYS A 51 -10.22 11.23 -10.87
CA LYS A 51 -10.57 12.66 -10.74
C LYS A 51 -11.89 12.97 -11.45
N GLU A 52 -12.06 12.46 -12.67
CA GLU A 52 -13.30 12.59 -13.45
C GLU A 52 -14.48 11.90 -12.75
N LEU A 53 -14.29 10.67 -12.24
CA LEU A 53 -15.31 9.98 -11.45
C LEU A 53 -15.71 10.79 -10.20
N GLY A 54 -14.74 11.40 -9.52
CA GLY A 54 -14.97 12.23 -8.34
C GLY A 54 -15.86 13.46 -8.64
N ALA A 55 -15.70 14.06 -9.83
CA ALA A 55 -16.54 15.16 -10.31
C ALA A 55 -17.98 14.72 -10.62
N MET A 56 -18.19 13.45 -11.02
CA MET A 56 -19.52 12.89 -11.29
C MET A 56 -20.29 12.52 -10.00
N GLY A 57 -19.61 12.42 -8.85
CA GLY A 57 -20.23 12.07 -7.56
C GLY A 57 -19.83 10.70 -7.00
N TYR A 58 -18.88 10.00 -7.64
CA TYR A 58 -18.27 8.79 -7.09
C TYR A 58 -17.26 9.15 -6.00
N LYS A 59 -17.77 9.26 -4.76
CA LYS A 59 -17.00 9.71 -3.59
C LYS A 59 -16.26 8.59 -2.87
N PHE A 60 -16.61 7.33 -3.14
CA PHE A 60 -15.84 6.18 -2.70
C PHE A 60 -15.33 5.41 -3.92
N GLN A 61 -14.01 5.34 -4.09
CA GLN A 61 -13.38 4.68 -5.23
C GLN A 61 -12.31 3.73 -4.70
N PHE A 62 -12.27 2.50 -5.21
CA PHE A 62 -11.42 1.46 -4.65
C PHE A 62 -10.98 0.46 -5.72
N ILE A 63 -9.79 -0.12 -5.52
CA ILE A 63 -9.26 -1.21 -6.35
C ILE A 63 -9.43 -2.50 -5.54
N THR A 64 -10.38 -3.34 -5.95
CA THR A 64 -10.79 -4.54 -5.20
C THR A 64 -9.66 -5.53 -4.93
N LEU A 65 -8.84 -5.84 -5.94
CA LEU A 65 -7.81 -6.89 -5.87
C LEU A 65 -6.37 -6.33 -5.78
N ALA A 66 -6.20 -5.07 -5.34
CA ALA A 66 -4.86 -4.46 -5.23
C ALA A 66 -3.90 -5.30 -4.37
N GLY A 67 -4.36 -5.73 -3.19
CA GLY A 67 -3.56 -6.58 -2.29
C GLY A 67 -3.18 -7.93 -2.90
N PHE A 68 -4.10 -8.59 -3.62
CA PHE A 68 -3.82 -9.86 -4.29
C PHE A 68 -2.73 -9.72 -5.34
N HIS A 69 -2.83 -8.71 -6.22
CA HIS A 69 -1.85 -8.49 -7.27
C HIS A 69 -0.47 -8.10 -6.71
N GLN A 70 -0.41 -7.17 -5.76
CA GLN A 70 0.85 -6.72 -5.17
C GLN A 70 1.57 -7.86 -4.42
N LEU A 71 0.85 -8.62 -3.59
CA LEU A 71 1.41 -9.72 -2.80
C LEU A 71 1.97 -10.82 -3.70
N ASN A 72 1.18 -11.28 -4.68
CA ASN A 72 1.61 -12.38 -5.55
C ASN A 72 2.75 -11.95 -6.48
N TYR A 73 2.66 -10.77 -7.11
CA TYR A 73 3.68 -10.31 -8.04
C TYR A 73 5.01 -10.01 -7.33
N GLY A 74 4.96 -9.29 -6.20
CA GLY A 74 6.16 -8.96 -5.42
C GLY A 74 6.90 -10.22 -4.95
N MET A 75 6.17 -11.19 -4.39
CA MET A 75 6.76 -12.45 -3.94
C MET A 75 7.27 -13.31 -5.11
N PHE A 76 6.55 -13.33 -6.25
CA PHE A 76 7.00 -14.05 -7.44
C PHE A 76 8.33 -13.51 -7.97
N GLU A 77 8.45 -12.18 -8.11
CA GLU A 77 9.69 -11.55 -8.58
C GLU A 77 10.84 -11.74 -7.59
N LEU A 78 10.58 -11.62 -6.28
CA LEU A 78 11.57 -11.92 -5.25
C LEU A 78 12.05 -13.38 -5.33
N ALA A 79 11.12 -14.35 -5.38
CA ALA A 79 11.47 -15.77 -5.46
C ALA A 79 12.22 -16.11 -6.75
N ARG A 80 11.83 -15.50 -7.88
CA ARG A 80 12.51 -15.64 -9.18
C ARG A 80 13.94 -15.11 -9.11
N GLY A 81 14.12 -13.91 -8.56
CA GLY A 81 15.45 -13.31 -8.35
C GLY A 81 16.31 -14.11 -7.38
N TYR A 82 15.73 -14.56 -6.27
CA TYR A 82 16.41 -15.32 -5.23
C TYR A 82 16.88 -16.69 -5.75
N LYS A 83 16.07 -17.37 -6.56
CA LYS A 83 16.48 -18.61 -7.25
C LYS A 83 17.76 -18.40 -8.08
N ALA A 84 17.89 -17.25 -8.74
CA ALA A 84 19.00 -16.96 -9.65
C ALA A 84 20.25 -16.37 -8.95
N ARG A 85 20.06 -15.45 -8.01
CA ARG A 85 21.13 -14.60 -7.43
C ARG A 85 21.13 -14.57 -5.89
N GLN A 86 20.30 -15.39 -5.25
CA GLN A 86 20.23 -15.56 -3.81
C GLN A 86 20.16 -14.20 -3.07
N MET A 87 21.08 -13.95 -2.13
CA MET A 87 21.07 -12.76 -1.29
C MET A 87 21.19 -11.44 -2.05
N ALA A 88 21.75 -11.42 -3.27
CA ALA A 88 21.78 -10.19 -4.07
C ALA A 88 20.35 -9.71 -4.40
N ALA A 89 19.42 -10.62 -4.69
CA ALA A 89 18.04 -10.26 -4.96
C ALA A 89 17.30 -9.75 -3.71
N TYR A 90 17.62 -10.29 -2.53
CA TYR A 90 17.06 -9.79 -1.28
C TYR A 90 17.66 -8.44 -0.87
N SER A 91 18.96 -8.25 -1.07
CA SER A 91 19.63 -6.96 -0.80
C SER A 91 19.07 -5.84 -1.68
N GLU A 92 18.71 -6.13 -2.94
CA GLU A 92 18.02 -5.15 -3.81
C GLU A 92 16.66 -4.72 -3.24
N LEU A 93 15.91 -5.63 -2.62
CA LEU A 93 14.66 -5.29 -1.92
C LEU A 93 14.94 -4.43 -0.69
N GLN A 94 15.92 -4.81 0.13
CA GLN A 94 16.27 -4.08 1.35
C GLN A 94 16.76 -2.64 1.03
N GLU A 95 17.59 -2.46 0.00
CA GLU A 95 18.00 -1.13 -0.45
C GLU A 95 16.83 -0.29 -0.96
N ALA A 96 15.85 -0.91 -1.63
CA ALA A 96 14.63 -0.23 -2.03
C ALA A 96 13.78 0.19 -0.81
N GLU A 97 13.74 -0.61 0.25
CA GLU A 97 13.09 -0.24 1.52
C GLU A 97 13.79 0.95 2.18
N PHE A 98 15.13 0.96 2.24
CA PHE A 98 15.89 2.11 2.75
C PHE A 98 15.64 3.38 1.93
N ALA A 99 15.64 3.29 0.60
CA ALA A 99 15.36 4.43 -0.27
C ALA A 99 13.95 5.00 -0.04
N ALA A 100 12.97 4.14 0.24
CA ALA A 100 11.59 4.56 0.52
C ALA A 100 11.41 5.24 1.90
N GLU A 101 12.38 5.16 2.81
CA GLU A 101 12.31 5.87 4.11
C GLU A 101 12.19 7.38 3.92
N ALA A 102 12.79 7.95 2.86
CA ALA A 102 12.68 9.37 2.52
C ALA A 102 11.24 9.82 2.21
N ASP A 103 10.38 8.90 1.77
CA ASP A 103 8.97 9.12 1.49
C ASP A 103 8.05 8.70 2.66
N GLY A 104 8.64 8.31 3.80
CA GLY A 104 7.91 7.95 5.03
C GLY A 104 7.68 6.46 5.25
N TYR A 105 8.33 5.56 4.49
CA TYR A 105 8.31 4.13 4.79
C TYR A 105 9.10 3.83 6.09
N THR A 106 8.61 2.91 6.93
CA THR A 106 9.23 2.63 8.24
C THR A 106 9.55 1.17 8.50
N ALA A 107 9.02 0.26 7.70
CA ALA A 107 9.03 -1.18 8.02
C ALA A 107 10.39 -1.87 7.78
N THR A 108 11.39 -1.17 7.23
CA THR A 108 12.80 -1.59 7.27
C THR A 108 13.24 -1.93 8.70
N LYS A 109 12.75 -1.13 9.66
CA LYS A 109 12.90 -1.34 11.11
C LYS A 109 11.73 -2.17 11.64
N HIS A 110 11.69 -3.43 11.20
CA HIS A 110 10.58 -4.34 11.41
C HIS A 110 10.30 -4.69 12.88
N GLN A 111 11.28 -4.65 13.78
CA GLN A 111 11.05 -4.86 15.22
C GLN A 111 10.21 -3.73 15.80
N ARG A 112 10.57 -2.47 15.52
CA ARG A 112 9.73 -1.32 15.86
C ARG A 112 8.35 -1.42 15.24
N GLU A 113 8.26 -1.78 13.96
CA GLU A 113 7.00 -1.80 13.19
C GLU A 113 5.95 -2.75 13.80
N VAL A 114 6.38 -3.90 14.32
CA VAL A 114 5.49 -4.86 15.00
C VAL A 114 5.28 -4.55 16.48
N GLY A 115 5.80 -3.43 16.97
CA GLY A 115 5.53 -2.92 18.31
C GLY A 115 6.47 -3.41 19.41
N THR A 116 7.67 -3.91 19.09
CA THR A 116 8.62 -4.38 20.12
C THR A 116 8.91 -3.30 21.18
N GLY A 117 9.15 -2.05 20.76
CA GLY A 117 9.34 -0.93 21.69
C GLY A 117 8.09 -0.59 22.53
N TYR A 118 6.89 -0.83 22.01
CA TYR A 118 5.65 -0.67 22.77
C TYR A 118 5.57 -1.70 23.91
N PHE A 119 5.86 -2.97 23.62
CA PHE A 119 5.84 -4.02 24.64
C PHE A 119 7.00 -3.91 25.65
N ASP A 120 8.14 -3.35 25.24
CA ASP A 120 9.20 -2.97 26.18
C ASP A 120 8.72 -1.89 27.16
N ALA A 121 8.02 -0.85 26.69
CA ALA A 121 7.46 0.18 27.55
C ALA A 121 6.42 -0.38 28.54
N VAL A 122 5.57 -1.30 28.09
CA VAL A 122 4.64 -2.04 28.96
C VAL A 122 5.39 -2.82 30.04
N SER A 123 6.45 -3.54 29.65
CA SER A 123 7.28 -4.32 30.59
C SER A 123 7.96 -3.44 31.63
N MET A 124 8.47 -2.29 31.20
CA MET A 124 9.08 -1.30 32.10
C MET A 124 8.05 -0.70 33.06
N ALA A 125 6.84 -0.40 32.60
CA ALA A 125 5.77 0.07 33.47
C ALA A 125 5.38 -0.96 34.56
N ILE A 126 5.25 -2.23 34.18
CA ILE A 126 4.92 -3.33 35.12
C ILE A 126 6.03 -3.52 36.17
N THR A 127 7.28 -3.45 35.75
CA THR A 127 8.45 -3.76 36.60
C THR A 127 8.99 -2.54 37.36
N GLY A 128 8.31 -1.39 37.31
CA GLY A 128 8.84 -0.15 37.91
C GLY A 128 10.20 0.27 37.31
N GLY A 129 10.43 -0.06 36.04
CA GLY A 129 11.66 0.23 35.31
C GLY A 129 12.85 -0.68 35.61
N GLN A 130 12.62 -1.87 36.17
CA GLN A 130 13.68 -2.80 36.59
C GLN A 130 13.76 -4.07 35.74
N SER A 131 13.03 -4.15 34.62
CA SER A 131 13.11 -5.30 33.72
C SER A 131 14.51 -5.45 33.14
N SER A 132 15.08 -6.66 33.25
CA SER A 132 16.37 -7.02 32.64
C SER A 132 16.23 -7.76 31.31
N THR A 133 15.01 -7.88 30.78
CA THR A 133 14.69 -8.70 29.59
C THR A 133 13.89 -7.95 28.53
N THR A 134 14.05 -6.63 28.44
CA THR A 134 13.51 -5.83 27.32
C THR A 134 14.24 -6.18 26.02
N ALA A 135 13.54 -6.11 24.88
CA ALA A 135 14.03 -6.66 23.62
C ALA A 135 14.81 -5.65 22.75
N MET A 136 14.45 -4.37 22.73
CA MET A 136 14.98 -3.43 21.73
C MET A 136 16.45 -3.05 21.93
N HIS A 137 16.89 -2.83 23.18
CA HIS A 137 18.19 -2.22 23.47
C HIS A 137 19.38 -3.00 22.91
N GLU A 138 19.34 -4.33 22.98
CA GLU A 138 20.40 -5.21 22.49
C GLU A 138 20.09 -5.84 21.12
N SER A 139 19.07 -5.35 20.42
CA SER A 139 18.65 -5.89 19.12
C SER A 139 19.62 -5.52 17.99
N THR A 140 19.69 -6.36 16.95
CA THR A 140 20.44 -6.04 15.73
C THR A 140 19.86 -4.83 15.00
N GLU A 141 18.55 -4.60 15.11
CA GLU A 141 17.89 -3.39 14.59
C GLU A 141 18.50 -2.13 15.21
N HIS A 142 18.62 -2.09 16.55
CA HIS A 142 19.24 -0.96 17.24
C HIS A 142 20.71 -0.75 16.84
N ALA A 143 21.45 -1.85 16.60
CA ALA A 143 22.88 -1.78 16.27
C ALA A 143 23.16 -1.40 14.81
N GLN A 144 22.39 -1.92 13.85
CA GLN A 144 22.74 -1.93 12.42
C GLN A 144 21.86 -1.02 11.55
N PHE A 145 20.68 -0.61 12.03
CA PHE A 145 19.72 0.20 11.25
C PHE A 145 19.76 1.67 11.67
N LYS A 146 20.96 2.13 12.07
CA LYS A 146 21.22 3.54 12.36
C LYS A 146 21.30 4.31 11.02
N PRO A 147 20.90 5.60 10.98
CA PRO A 147 21.19 6.44 9.83
C PRO A 147 22.69 6.36 9.53
N ALA A 148 23.06 6.29 8.25
CA ALA A 148 24.46 6.40 7.86
C ALA A 148 25.03 7.66 8.50
N ALA A 149 26.16 7.55 9.20
CA ALA A 149 26.80 8.70 9.82
C ALA A 149 27.05 9.78 8.76
N GLU A 150 26.52 10.98 8.97
CA GLU A 150 26.82 12.16 8.17
C GLU A 150 28.32 12.50 8.18
#